data_AF-A0A800K2A2-F1
#
_entry.id   AF-A0A800K2A2-F1
#
_cell.length_a   1.000
_cell.length_b   1.000
_cell.length_c   1.000
_cell.angle_alpha   90.00
_cell.angle_beta   90.00
_cell.angle_gamma   90.00
#
_symmetry.space_group_name_H-M   'P 1'
#
loop_
_entity.id
_entity.type
_entity.pdbx_description
1 polymer ?
#
loop_
_entity_poly.entity_id
_entity_poly.type
_entity_poly.pdbx_seq_one_letter_code
_entity_poly.pdbx_strand_id
1 'polypeptide(L)'
;EVPNHERLLTELSGALRDFMADLREHDASEEVMVYVFTEFGRRIADNGSGTDHGSGGGAFIVGERVVGGLYSEYPSLDPADWANGEDLAHTIDFRSIYATLLEQWMSIDSTEIVRGKYEQINPFAAA
;
A
#
# COMPACT_ATOMS: atom_id res chain seq x y z
N GLU A 1 22.02 -5.06 -8.59
CA GLU A 1 20.77 -4.31 -8.72
C GLU A 1 20.85 -3.43 -9.97
N VAL A 2 19.78 -3.34 -10.77
CA VAL A 2 19.77 -2.47 -11.95
C VAL A 2 19.68 -1.01 -11.47
N PRO A 3 20.49 -0.06 -11.97
CA PRO A 3 20.51 1.35 -11.49
C PRO A 3 19.17 2.10 -11.55
N ASN A 4 18.15 1.50 -12.19
CA ASN A 4 16.84 2.10 -12.36
C ASN A 4 15.97 2.06 -11.11
N HIS A 5 16.14 1.08 -10.22
CA HIS A 5 15.23 0.93 -9.08
C HIS A 5 15.37 2.10 -8.09
N GLU A 6 16.60 2.38 -7.64
CA GLU A 6 16.91 3.52 -6.77
C GLU A 6 16.46 4.85 -7.38
N ARG A 7 16.75 5.07 -8.67
CA ARG A 7 16.33 6.29 -9.38
C ARG A 7 14.81 6.46 -9.38
N LEU A 8 14.06 5.42 -9.74
CA LEU A 8 12.59 5.48 -9.81
C LEU A 8 11.96 5.68 -8.43
N LEU A 9 12.48 5.04 -7.39
CA LEU A 9 12.04 5.27 -6.02
C LEU A 9 12.35 6.70 -5.53
N THR A 10 13.53 7.22 -5.89
CA THR A 10 13.92 8.60 -5.59
C THR A 10 12.97 9.59 -6.27
N GLU A 11 12.68 9.40 -7.56
CA GLU A 11 11.73 10.22 -8.32
C GLU A 11 10.32 10.17 -7.72
N LEU A 12 9.81 8.98 -7.38
CA LEU A 12 8.51 8.82 -6.74
C LEU A 12 8.46 9.54 -5.38
N SER A 13 9.46 9.33 -4.52
CA SER A 13 9.50 9.94 -3.19
C SER A 13 9.59 11.47 -3.26
N GLY A 14 10.37 12.00 -4.22
CA GLY A 14 10.49 13.43 -4.47
C GLY A 14 9.16 14.02 -4.92
N ALA A 15 8.52 13.41 -5.91
CA ALA A 15 7.24 13.85 -6.43
C ALA A 15 6.13 13.86 -5.35
N LEU A 16 6.06 12.81 -4.52
CA LEU A 16 5.10 12.73 -3.42
C LEU A 16 5.36 13.82 -2.36
N ARG A 17 6.62 14.06 -2.01
CA ARG A 17 6.99 15.12 -1.05
C ARG A 17 6.59 16.49 -1.59
N ASP A 18 6.94 16.78 -2.84
CA ASP A 18 6.70 18.09 -3.45
C ASP A 18 5.19 18.32 -3.61
N PHE A 19 4.42 17.32 -4.04
CA PHE A 19 2.95 17.38 -4.09
C PHE A 19 2.32 17.67 -2.72
N MET A 20 2.75 16.97 -1.67
CA MET A 20 2.23 17.21 -0.32
C MET A 20 2.66 18.58 0.22
N ALA A 21 3.84 19.09 -0.15
CA ALA A 21 4.28 20.43 0.22
C ALA A 21 3.41 21.51 -0.43
N ASP A 22 3.11 21.37 -1.72
CA ASP A 22 2.21 22.28 -2.44
C ASP A 22 0.80 22.30 -1.83
N LEU A 23 0.25 21.13 -1.47
CA LEU A 23 -1.04 21.06 -0.80
C LEU A 23 -1.05 21.78 0.57
N ARG A 24 0.05 21.72 1.33
CA ARG A 24 0.19 22.44 2.60
C ARG A 24 0.25 23.94 2.40
N GLU A 25 0.99 24.41 1.40
CA GLU A 25 1.10 25.84 1.06
C GLU A 25 -0.26 26.44 0.65
N HIS A 26 -1.17 25.60 0.17
CA HIS A 26 -2.52 25.97 -0.26
C HIS A 26 -3.63 25.60 0.74
N ASP A 27 -3.29 25.28 2.00
CA ASP A 27 -4.25 24.90 3.05
C ASP A 27 -5.20 23.74 2.65
N ALA A 28 -4.73 22.84 1.77
CA ALA A 28 -5.52 21.75 1.20
C ALA A 28 -5.04 20.35 1.61
N SER A 29 -3.94 20.25 2.35
CA SER A 29 -3.30 18.97 2.69
C SER A 29 -4.14 18.05 3.58
N GLU A 30 -5.09 18.59 4.35
CA GLU A 30 -6.00 17.79 5.16
C GLU A 30 -7.15 17.16 4.36
N GLU A 31 -7.41 17.66 3.15
CA GLU A 31 -8.51 17.23 2.29
C GLU A 31 -8.06 16.20 1.24
N VAL A 32 -6.77 15.82 1.26
CA VAL A 32 -6.17 14.89 0.31
C VAL A 32 -5.37 13.82 1.05
N MET A 33 -5.54 12.57 0.60
CA MET A 33 -4.66 11.46 0.95
C MET A 33 -4.18 10.76 -0.33
N VAL A 34 -2.92 10.32 -0.34
CA VAL A 34 -2.32 9.59 -1.47
C VAL A 34 -2.18 8.13 -1.13
N TYR A 35 -2.77 7.27 -1.96
CA TYR A 35 -2.66 5.82 -1.87
C TYR A 35 -1.70 5.32 -2.95
N VAL A 36 -0.55 4.78 -2.52
CA VAL A 36 0.44 4.19 -3.41
C VAL A 36 0.34 2.68 -3.31
N PHE A 37 0.01 2.03 -4.43
CA PHE A 37 -0.24 0.60 -4.50
C PHE A 37 0.42 0.01 -5.76
N THR A 38 0.87 -1.24 -5.65
CA THR A 38 1.39 -2.02 -6.78
C THR A 38 0.40 -3.12 -7.17
N GLU A 39 0.11 -3.28 -8.46
CA GLU A 39 -0.85 -4.31 -8.91
C GLU A 39 -0.35 -5.74 -8.70
N PHE A 40 0.98 -5.91 -8.64
CA PHE A 40 1.64 -7.17 -8.37
C PHE A 40 2.74 -6.99 -7.32
N GLY A 41 2.97 -8.06 -6.58
CA GLY A 41 4.10 -8.24 -5.69
C GLY A 41 5.29 -8.87 -6.38
N ARG A 42 6.19 -9.42 -5.58
CA ARG A 42 7.40 -10.11 -6.05
C ARG A 42 7.52 -11.48 -5.38
N ARG A 43 7.95 -12.50 -6.12
CA ARG A 43 8.29 -13.80 -5.53
C ARG A 43 9.51 -13.67 -4.63
N ILE A 44 9.61 -14.58 -3.66
CA ILE A 44 10.71 -14.59 -2.68
C ILE A 44 12.01 -15.07 -3.34
N ALA A 45 11.93 -16.07 -4.22
CA ALA A 45 13.10 -16.63 -4.88
C ALA A 45 13.65 -15.73 -5.99
N ASP A 46 14.98 -15.58 -6.02
CA ASP A 46 15.71 -14.92 -7.10
C ASP A 46 15.67 -15.79 -8.37
N ASN A 47 15.43 -15.17 -9.52
CA ASN A 47 15.39 -15.82 -10.84
C ASN A 47 16.68 -15.59 -11.67
N GLY A 48 17.75 -15.08 -11.05
CA GLY A 48 19.04 -14.75 -11.66
C GLY A 48 19.10 -13.35 -12.28
N SER A 49 17.97 -12.64 -12.35
CA SER A 49 17.86 -11.27 -12.84
C SER A 49 17.08 -10.35 -11.87
N GLY A 50 16.78 -10.83 -10.66
CA GLY A 50 15.84 -10.22 -9.72
C GLY A 50 14.81 -11.25 -9.29
N THR A 51 13.53 -10.90 -9.31
CA THR A 51 12.45 -11.81 -8.88
C THR A 51 11.32 -11.80 -9.90
N ASP A 52 10.50 -12.85 -9.92
CA ASP A 52 9.28 -12.85 -10.75
C ASP A 52 8.16 -12.03 -10.08
N HIS A 53 7.10 -11.78 -10.83
CA HIS A 53 5.84 -11.28 -10.26
C HIS A 53 5.26 -12.31 -9.29
N GLY A 54 4.78 -11.83 -8.15
CA GLY A 54 4.10 -12.64 -7.15
C GLY A 54 2.88 -11.92 -6.57
N SER A 55 2.14 -12.57 -5.68
CA SER A 55 0.92 -12.01 -5.09
C SER A 55 1.14 -11.15 -3.83
N GLY A 56 2.24 -11.33 -3.09
CA GLY A 56 2.55 -10.56 -1.89
C GLY A 56 3.34 -9.27 -2.18
N GLY A 57 2.82 -8.14 -1.73
CA GLY A 57 3.40 -6.81 -1.94
C GLY A 57 3.16 -5.86 -0.78
N GLY A 58 3.31 -4.56 -1.03
CA GLY A 58 3.08 -3.50 -0.04
C GLY A 58 2.37 -2.29 -0.63
N ALA A 59 1.81 -1.46 0.25
CA ALA A 59 1.15 -0.22 -0.12
C ALA A 59 1.42 0.86 0.93
N PHE A 60 1.30 2.13 0.53
CA PHE A 60 1.46 3.29 1.41
C PHE A 60 0.21 4.16 1.37
N ILE A 61 -0.20 4.65 2.54
CA ILE A 61 -1.23 5.67 2.70
C ILE A 61 -0.51 6.90 3.27
N VAL A 62 -0.59 8.03 2.57
CA VAL A 62 0.14 9.26 2.92
C VAL A 62 -0.84 10.42 3.01
N GLY A 63 -0.78 11.21 4.08
CA GLY A 63 -1.65 12.38 4.27
C GLY A 63 -1.56 12.92 5.71
N GLU A 64 -2.03 14.15 5.94
CA GLU A 64 -1.98 14.80 7.27
C GLU A 64 -2.83 14.08 8.31
N ARG A 65 -3.96 13.51 7.89
CA ARG A 65 -4.87 12.76 8.78
C ARG A 65 -4.45 11.30 8.99
N VAL A 66 -3.34 10.86 8.38
CA VAL A 66 -2.86 9.48 8.50
C VAL A 66 -1.97 9.35 9.73
N VAL A 67 -2.35 8.48 10.65
CA VAL A 67 -1.49 8.04 11.75
C VAL A 67 -0.44 7.09 11.16
N GLY A 68 0.83 7.48 11.17
CA GLY A 68 1.91 6.66 10.63
C GLY A 68 2.09 5.35 11.39
N GLY A 69 2.50 4.29 10.69
CA GLY A 69 2.77 2.98 11.29
C GLY A 69 2.72 1.83 10.29
N LEU A 70 3.04 0.63 10.76
CA LEU A 70 2.79 -0.61 10.04
C LEU A 70 1.41 -1.13 10.43
N TYR A 71 0.50 -1.23 9.47
CA TYR A 71 -0.87 -1.71 9.68
C TYR A 71 -1.06 -3.20 9.36
N SER A 72 0.00 -3.86 8.91
CA SER A 72 0.03 -5.29 8.62
C SER A 72 0.97 -6.03 9.57
N GLU A 73 0.99 -7.34 9.46
CA GLU A 73 2.07 -8.14 10.02
C GLU A 73 3.23 -8.20 9.02
N TYR A 74 4.46 -8.35 9.52
CA TYR A 74 5.58 -8.63 8.64
C TYR A 74 5.48 -10.10 8.20
N PRO A 75 5.43 -10.39 6.90
CA PRO A 75 5.13 -11.73 6.42
C PRO A 75 6.31 -12.69 6.67
N SER A 76 5.98 -13.97 6.89
CA SER A 76 6.98 -15.04 7.05
C SER A 76 7.77 -15.24 5.77
N LEU A 77 9.07 -15.53 5.93
CA LEU A 77 9.94 -15.93 4.82
C LEU A 77 10.20 -17.45 4.79
N ASP A 78 9.61 -18.21 5.72
CA ASP A 78 9.73 -19.67 5.75
C ASP A 78 9.04 -20.27 4.51
N PRO A 79 9.73 -21.09 3.69
CA PRO A 79 9.13 -21.80 2.56
C PRO A 79 7.85 -22.59 2.88
N ALA A 80 7.68 -23.04 4.12
CA ALA A 80 6.47 -23.72 4.58
C ALA A 80 5.22 -22.80 4.56
N ASP A 81 5.42 -21.48 4.65
CA ASP A 81 4.35 -20.48 4.70
C ASP A 81 4.07 -19.81 3.35
N TRP A 82 4.79 -20.21 2.29
CA TRP A 82 4.63 -19.60 0.97
C TRP A 82 3.29 -19.97 0.35
N ALA A 83 2.56 -18.96 -0.14
CA ALA A 83 1.35 -19.18 -0.92
C ALA A 83 1.73 -19.87 -2.23
N ASN A 84 0.95 -20.89 -2.62
CA ASN A 84 1.18 -21.68 -3.83
C ASN A 84 2.61 -22.29 -3.95
N GLY A 85 3.38 -22.33 -2.84
CA GLY A 85 4.76 -22.83 -2.82
C GLY A 85 5.80 -21.91 -3.46
N GLU A 86 5.47 -20.66 -3.79
CA GLU A 86 6.39 -19.71 -4.46
C GLU A 86 6.14 -18.22 -4.15
N ASP A 87 4.94 -17.87 -3.71
CA ASP A 87 4.54 -16.50 -3.41
C ASP A 87 4.65 -16.18 -1.91
N LEU A 88 4.98 -14.94 -1.62
CA LEU A 88 4.80 -14.38 -0.28
C LEU A 88 3.30 -14.33 0.04
N ALA A 89 2.87 -15.02 1.10
CA ALA A 89 1.49 -14.97 1.56
C ALA A 89 1.16 -13.57 2.09
N HIS A 90 0.07 -12.97 1.59
CA HIS A 90 -0.39 -11.68 2.08
C HIS A 90 -1.07 -11.85 3.44
N THR A 91 -0.87 -10.88 4.33
CA THR A 91 -1.53 -10.85 5.65
C THR A 91 -2.79 -9.99 5.65
N ILE A 92 -2.96 -9.15 4.63
CA ILE A 92 -4.11 -8.27 4.42
C ILE A 92 -4.49 -8.36 2.94
N ASP A 93 -5.78 -8.55 2.67
CA ASP A 93 -6.31 -8.48 1.32
C ASP A 93 -6.30 -7.03 0.82
N PHE A 94 -5.84 -6.76 -0.40
CA PHE A 94 -5.78 -5.38 -0.93
C PHE A 94 -7.18 -4.71 -0.96
N ARG A 95 -8.26 -5.49 -1.07
CA ARG A 95 -9.64 -5.01 -1.01
C ARG A 95 -10.00 -4.44 0.36
N SER A 96 -9.37 -4.92 1.43
CA SER A 96 -9.48 -4.35 2.79
C SER A 96 -9.02 -2.90 2.82
N ILE A 97 -7.96 -2.56 2.08
CA ILE A 97 -7.46 -1.19 1.99
C ILE A 97 -8.43 -0.33 1.18
N TYR A 98 -8.89 -0.78 0.02
CA TYR A 98 -9.91 -0.05 -0.75
C TYR A 98 -11.20 0.18 0.05
N ALA A 99 -11.68 -0.85 0.76
CA ALA A 99 -12.84 -0.75 1.64
C ALA A 99 -12.61 0.30 2.73
N THR A 100 -11.42 0.29 3.35
CA THR A 100 -11.02 1.28 4.36
C THR A 100 -11.07 2.70 3.81
N LEU A 101 -10.49 2.96 2.64
CA LEU A 101 -10.48 4.30 2.05
C LEU A 101 -11.91 4.76 1.68
N LEU A 102 -12.72 3.88 1.09
CA LEU A 102 -14.10 4.21 0.73
C LEU A 102 -14.93 4.56 1.97
N GLU A 103 -14.85 3.74 3.02
CA GLU A 103 -15.70 3.91 4.20
C GLU A 103 -15.20 5.01 5.13
N GLN A 104 -13.91 5.05 5.44
CA GLN A 104 -13.38 5.96 6.47
C GLN A 104 -12.99 7.32 5.91
N TRP A 105 -12.48 7.39 4.68
CA TRP A 105 -12.10 8.66 4.05
C TRP A 105 -13.24 9.26 3.25
N MET A 106 -13.92 8.45 2.42
CA MET A 106 -14.98 8.96 1.54
C MET A 106 -16.39 8.89 2.14
N SER A 107 -16.57 8.19 3.26
CA SER A 107 -17.90 7.94 3.86
C SER A 107 -18.88 7.24 2.91
N ILE A 108 -18.39 6.29 2.12
CA ILE A 108 -19.15 5.51 1.12
C ILE A 108 -19.14 4.03 1.53
N ASP A 109 -20.30 3.35 1.48
CA ASP A 109 -20.38 1.90 1.65
C ASP A 109 -19.56 1.19 0.56
N SER A 110 -18.60 0.37 0.97
CA SER A 110 -17.69 -0.28 0.03
C SER A 110 -18.26 -1.57 -0.55
N THR A 111 -19.27 -2.16 0.08
CA THR A 111 -19.67 -3.57 -0.11
C THR A 111 -19.86 -3.95 -1.58
N GLU A 112 -20.60 -3.15 -2.35
CA GLU A 112 -20.86 -3.42 -3.76
C GLU A 112 -19.66 -3.08 -4.68
N ILE A 113 -18.80 -2.15 -4.25
CA ILE A 113 -17.62 -1.70 -5.02
C ILE A 113 -16.51 -2.75 -4.93
N VAL A 114 -16.19 -3.22 -3.72
CA VAL A 114 -15.15 -4.24 -3.49
C VAL A 114 -15.70 -5.68 -3.56
N ARG A 115 -17.01 -5.83 -3.78
CA ARG A 115 -17.74 -7.10 -3.94
C ARG A 115 -17.66 -8.02 -2.73
N GLY A 116 -17.81 -7.45 -1.55
CA GLY A 116 -17.77 -8.19 -0.30
C GLY A 116 -17.57 -7.28 0.90
N LYS A 117 -17.51 -7.90 2.09
CA LYS A 117 -17.11 -7.23 3.33
C LYS A 117 -15.69 -7.63 3.65
N TYR A 118 -14.85 -6.64 3.91
CA TYR A 118 -13.44 -6.82 4.22
C TYR A 118 -13.12 -6.22 5.57
N GLU A 119 -12.08 -6.77 6.20
CA GLU A 119 -11.52 -6.20 7.43
C GLU A 119 -11.07 -4.76 7.19
N GLN A 120 -11.13 -3.96 8.25
CA GLN A 120 -10.79 -2.54 8.21
C GLN A 120 -9.49 -2.35 8.97
N ILE A 121 -8.54 -1.62 8.37
CA ILE A 121 -7.45 -1.00 9.13
C ILE A 121 -7.93 0.37 9.64
N ASN A 122 -7.28 0.96 10.65
CA ASN A 122 -7.68 2.26 11.19
C ASN A 122 -6.55 3.29 11.03
N PRO A 123 -6.24 3.73 9.79
CA PRO A 123 -5.10 4.58 9.52
C PRO A 123 -5.37 6.05 9.79
N PHE A 124 -6.63 6.46 9.94
CA PHE A 124 -7.00 7.87 10.10
C PHE A 124 -7.17 8.22 11.57
N ALA A 125 -6.67 9.40 11.95
CA ALA A 125 -6.95 9.96 13.26
C ALA A 125 -8.46 10.19 13.43
N ALA A 126 -8.98 9.98 14.65
CA ALA A 126 -10.35 10.36 14.95
C ALA A 126 -10.51 11.89 14.73
N ALA A 127 -11.59 12.27 14.05
CA ALA A 127 -11.97 13.67 13.84
C ALA A 127 -12.29 14.38 15.16
#